data_AF-A0AAU7ARA3-F1
#
_entry.id   AF-A0AAU7ARA3-F1
#
_cell.length_a   1.000
_cell.length_b   1.000
_cell.length_c   1.000
_cell.angle_alpha   90.00
_cell.angle_beta   90.00
_cell.angle_gamma   90.00
#
_symmetry.space_group_name_H-M   'P 1'
#
loop_
_entity.id
_entity.type
_entity.pdbx_description
1 polymer ?
#
loop_
_entity_poly.entity_id
_entity_poly.type
_entity_poly.pdbx_seq_one_letter_code
_entity_poly.pdbx_strand_id
1 'polypeptide(L)'
;MLRPRRALLTLLAAGGLAFAGCGGDDDGGGDQALAKKELAAKADAICVGYDKKEKELEQPTDKASTIKYLEVAVPLVAGQADDLAKLKPADDVKAEWDQLMKDFQAGKTAALAAQKALVANDEAAYTKVIEGATEIAPRRDKEAIALGAPNCGADNGAA
;
A
#
# COMPACT_ATOMS: atom_id res chain seq x y z
N MET A 1 -43.43 -13.64 -36.97
CA MET A 1 -44.64 -13.49 -36.11
C MET A 1 -44.60 -14.51 -34.98
N LEU A 2 -45.07 -14.12 -33.80
CA LEU A 2 -44.85 -14.72 -32.48
C LEU A 2 -45.53 -16.10 -32.24
N ARG A 3 -44.82 -16.93 -31.45
CA ARG A 3 -45.16 -18.02 -30.50
C ARG A 3 -46.65 -18.41 -30.24
N PRO A 4 -46.84 -19.70 -29.89
CA PRO A 4 -47.44 -20.09 -28.59
C PRO A 4 -46.54 -21.11 -27.84
N ARG A 5 -46.01 -20.90 -26.62
CA ARG A 5 -46.57 -20.91 -25.24
C ARG A 5 -47.17 -22.24 -24.72
N ARG A 6 -46.31 -23.01 -24.01
CA ARG A 6 -46.46 -23.60 -22.65
C ARG A 6 -46.27 -25.12 -22.55
N ALA A 7 -45.19 -25.52 -21.87
CA ALA A 7 -45.11 -26.49 -20.75
C ALA A 7 -43.62 -26.88 -20.58
N LEU A 8 -42.91 -26.33 -19.60
CA LEU A 8 -42.57 -27.00 -18.34
C LEU A 8 -41.90 -28.37 -18.55
N LEU A 9 -40.57 -28.39 -18.54
CA LEU A 9 -39.78 -29.49 -17.97
C LEU A 9 -38.53 -28.89 -17.30
N THR A 10 -38.57 -28.94 -15.98
CA THR A 10 -37.52 -28.68 -15.00
C THR A 10 -36.26 -29.49 -15.31
N LEU A 11 -35.12 -28.81 -15.45
CA LEU A 11 -33.81 -29.42 -15.23
C LEU A 11 -33.17 -28.76 -14.00
N LEU A 12 -33.10 -29.54 -12.93
CA LEU A 12 -32.12 -29.37 -11.86
C LEU A 12 -30.72 -29.52 -12.46
N ALA A 13 -29.86 -28.53 -12.26
CA ALA A 13 -28.42 -28.73 -12.34
C ALA A 13 -27.69 -27.71 -11.44
N ALA A 14 -27.15 -28.25 -10.34
CA ALA A 14 -25.99 -27.82 -9.57
C ALA A 14 -25.81 -26.33 -9.23
N GLY A 15 -25.85 -26.06 -7.92
CA GLY A 15 -25.53 -24.76 -7.34
C GLY A 15 -24.18 -24.23 -7.81
N GLY A 16 -24.22 -23.07 -8.45
CA GLY A 16 -23.05 -22.24 -8.63
C GLY A 16 -22.63 -21.69 -7.28
N LEU A 17 -21.46 -22.11 -6.80
CA LEU A 17 -20.67 -21.29 -5.89
C LEU A 17 -20.31 -20.03 -6.65
N ALA A 18 -21.12 -18.99 -6.48
CA ALA A 18 -20.73 -17.64 -6.82
C ALA A 18 -19.60 -17.27 -5.85
N PHE A 19 -18.36 -17.27 -6.35
CA PHE A 19 -17.29 -16.53 -5.72
C PHE A 19 -17.79 -15.10 -5.48
N ALA A 20 -17.84 -14.70 -4.22
CA ALA A 20 -17.86 -13.30 -3.83
C ALA A 20 -16.56 -12.68 -4.37
N GLY A 21 -16.63 -12.05 -5.53
CA GLY A 21 -15.44 -11.61 -6.24
C GLY A 21 -15.75 -10.75 -7.45
N CYS A 22 -16.68 -9.80 -7.30
CA CYS A 22 -16.70 -8.50 -7.99
C CYS A 22 -17.92 -7.77 -7.45
N GLY A 23 -17.74 -7.02 -6.36
CA GLY A 23 -18.75 -6.05 -5.92
C GLY A 23 -18.78 -4.93 -6.94
N GLY A 24 -19.84 -4.91 -7.74
CA GLY A 24 -20.11 -3.87 -8.72
C GLY A 24 -20.53 -2.55 -8.08
N ASP A 25 -20.40 -1.52 -8.92
CA ASP A 25 -21.00 -0.19 -8.87
C ASP A 25 -20.74 0.67 -7.62
N ASP A 26 -19.82 1.61 -7.75
CA ASP A 26 -20.16 3.03 -7.64
C ASP A 26 -19.15 3.87 -8.45
N ASP A 27 -19.55 4.19 -9.69
CA ASP A 27 -19.09 5.34 -10.44
C ASP A 27 -19.56 6.59 -9.66
N GLY A 28 -18.76 7.06 -8.69
CA GLY A 28 -19.15 8.22 -7.89
C GLY A 28 -18.13 8.65 -6.84
N GLY A 29 -17.66 9.90 -6.95
CA GLY A 29 -17.14 10.61 -5.78
C GLY A 29 -15.64 10.92 -5.80
N GLY A 30 -15.17 11.58 -6.86
CA GLY A 30 -14.14 12.60 -6.63
C GLY A 30 -14.71 13.59 -5.60
N ASP A 31 -14.16 13.57 -4.38
CA ASP A 31 -14.44 14.46 -3.21
C ASP A 31 -15.21 13.91 -2.00
N GLN A 32 -15.75 12.69 -2.00
CA GLN A 32 -16.37 12.15 -0.78
C GLN A 32 -15.33 11.51 0.15
N ALA A 33 -15.46 11.79 1.46
CA ALA A 33 -14.60 11.20 2.49
C ALA A 33 -14.84 9.69 2.64
N LEU A 34 -13.75 8.94 2.77
CA LEU A 34 -13.73 7.48 2.79
C LEU A 34 -14.02 6.96 4.21
N ALA A 35 -15.05 6.13 4.33
CA ALA A 35 -15.28 5.37 5.56
C ALA A 35 -14.13 4.37 5.80
N LYS A 36 -13.92 3.97 7.06
CA LYS A 36 -12.78 3.13 7.48
C LYS A 36 -12.52 1.92 6.57
N LYS A 37 -13.55 1.14 6.22
CA LYS A 37 -13.40 -0.07 5.40
C LYS A 37 -12.93 0.25 3.97
N GLU A 38 -13.46 1.31 3.37
CA GLU A 38 -13.07 1.73 2.02
C GLU A 38 -11.67 2.34 2.01
N LEU A 39 -11.38 3.18 3.00
CA LEU A 39 -10.05 3.74 3.22
C LEU A 39 -9.00 2.64 3.34
N ALA A 40 -9.25 1.65 4.20
CA ALA A 40 -8.36 0.51 4.40
C ALA A 40 -8.15 -0.28 3.12
N ALA A 41 -9.21 -0.58 2.37
CA ALA A 41 -9.11 -1.31 1.10
C ALA A 41 -8.28 -0.56 0.04
N LYS A 42 -8.49 0.77 -0.08
CA LYS A 42 -7.72 1.61 -1.02
C LYS A 42 -6.25 1.74 -0.60
N ALA A 43 -6.00 1.94 0.70
CA ALA A 43 -4.65 2.00 1.24
C ALA A 43 -3.90 0.67 0.99
N ASP A 44 -4.52 -0.45 1.35
CA ASP A 44 -3.94 -1.79 1.18
C ASP A 44 -3.60 -2.08 -0.29
N ALA A 45 -4.49 -1.72 -1.23
CA ALA A 45 -4.24 -1.86 -2.66
C ALA A 45 -3.05 -1.01 -3.15
N ILE A 46 -2.89 0.22 -2.66
CA ILE A 46 -1.73 1.07 -2.95
C ILE A 46 -0.46 0.37 -2.45
N CYS A 47 -0.46 -0.09 -1.20
CA CYS A 47 0.70 -0.73 -0.60
C CYS A 47 1.11 -2.02 -1.31
N VAL A 48 0.16 -2.88 -1.67
CA VAL A 48 0.41 -4.07 -2.53
C VAL A 48 0.99 -3.67 -3.89
N GLY A 49 0.48 -2.58 -4.48
CA GLY A 49 0.96 -2.08 -5.77
C GLY A 49 2.42 -1.62 -5.73
N TYR A 50 2.85 -0.98 -4.64
CA TYR A 50 4.23 -0.56 -4.46
C TYR A 50 5.14 -1.71 -4.03
N ASP A 51 4.70 -2.60 -3.13
CA ASP A 51 5.43 -3.82 -2.75
C ASP A 51 5.78 -4.68 -3.97
N LYS A 52 4.86 -4.81 -4.92
CA LYS A 52 5.14 -5.51 -6.19
C LYS A 52 6.28 -4.85 -6.97
N LYS A 53 6.28 -3.51 -7.08
CA LYS A 53 7.33 -2.77 -7.80
C LYS A 53 8.68 -2.88 -7.08
N GLU A 54 8.67 -2.90 -5.74
CA GLU A 54 9.88 -3.08 -4.94
C GLU A 54 10.47 -4.49 -5.08
N LYS A 55 9.62 -5.52 -5.15
CA LYS A 55 10.05 -6.92 -5.40
C LYS A 55 10.66 -7.16 -6.77
N GLU A 56 10.37 -6.29 -7.74
CA GLU A 56 10.99 -6.32 -9.06
C GLU A 56 12.42 -5.73 -9.06
N LEU A 57 12.84 -5.10 -7.96
CA LEU A 57 14.19 -4.53 -7.83
C LEU A 57 15.21 -5.60 -7.46
N GLU A 58 16.35 -5.57 -8.16
CA GLU A 58 17.51 -6.41 -7.81
C GLU A 58 18.13 -5.94 -6.48
N GLN A 59 18.34 -6.88 -5.57
CA GLN A 59 18.96 -6.60 -4.28
C GLN A 59 20.45 -6.24 -4.47
N PRO A 60 20.93 -5.14 -3.87
CA PRO A 60 22.31 -4.72 -4.00
C PRO A 60 23.26 -5.63 -3.21
N THR A 61 24.45 -5.89 -3.74
CA THR A 61 25.48 -6.72 -3.08
C THR A 61 26.73 -5.94 -2.70
N ASP A 62 26.84 -4.70 -3.15
CA ASP A 62 27.94 -3.80 -2.88
C ASP A 62 27.46 -2.34 -2.83
N LYS A 63 28.34 -1.43 -2.40
CA LYS A 63 27.99 0.00 -2.27
C LYS A 63 27.53 0.64 -3.58
N ALA A 64 28.12 0.27 -4.72
CA ALA A 64 27.79 0.88 -6.01
C ALA A 64 26.41 0.44 -6.48
N SER A 65 26.06 -0.83 -6.30
CA SER A 65 24.72 -1.37 -6.53
C SER A 65 23.71 -0.83 -5.52
N THR A 66 24.10 -0.57 -4.25
CA THR A 66 23.21 0.10 -3.27
C THR A 66 22.81 1.49 -3.72
N ILE A 67 23.74 2.28 -4.26
CA ILE A 67 23.43 3.63 -4.76
C ILE A 67 22.42 3.54 -5.92
N LYS A 68 22.65 2.66 -6.89
CA LYS A 68 21.72 2.43 -8.02
C LYS A 68 20.37 1.91 -7.57
N TYR A 69 20.34 1.00 -6.60
CA TYR A 69 19.11 0.50 -6.00
C TYR A 69 18.30 1.65 -5.41
N LEU A 70 18.93 2.53 -4.62
CA LEU A 70 18.24 3.67 -3.99
C LEU A 70 17.77 4.71 -5.00
N GLU A 71 18.43 4.89 -6.14
CA GLU A 71 17.93 5.74 -7.24
C GLU A 71 16.54 5.30 -7.74
N VAL A 72 16.21 4.01 -7.66
CA VAL A 72 14.91 3.47 -8.06
C VAL A 72 13.97 3.28 -6.87
N ALA A 73 14.46 2.76 -5.75
CA ALA A 73 13.66 2.45 -4.57
C ALA A 73 13.11 3.71 -3.88
N VAL A 74 13.90 4.79 -3.78
CA VAL A 74 13.47 6.02 -3.09
C VAL A 74 12.25 6.67 -3.76
N PRO A 75 12.21 6.82 -5.10
CA PRO A 75 10.99 7.24 -5.79
C PRO A 75 9.77 6.36 -5.54
N LEU A 76 9.94 5.04 -5.37
CA LEU A 76 8.83 4.14 -5.05
C LEU A 76 8.27 4.41 -3.66
N VAL A 77 9.12 4.49 -2.63
CA VAL A 77 8.71 4.81 -1.26
C VAL A 77 8.05 6.19 -1.20
N ALA A 78 8.63 7.18 -1.89
CA ALA A 78 8.05 8.52 -1.97
C ALA A 78 6.68 8.51 -2.65
N GLY A 79 6.54 7.78 -3.76
CA GLY A 79 5.28 7.61 -4.48
C GLY A 79 4.22 6.92 -3.63
N GLN A 80 4.57 5.88 -2.87
CA GLN A 80 3.65 5.20 -1.97
C GLN A 80 3.10 6.16 -0.92
N ALA A 81 3.97 6.90 -0.23
CA ALA A 81 3.57 7.88 0.77
C ALA A 81 2.69 9.01 0.16
N ASP A 82 3.00 9.44 -1.07
CA ASP A 82 2.24 10.49 -1.76
C ASP A 82 0.87 9.99 -2.26
N ASP A 83 0.78 8.75 -2.74
CA ASP A 83 -0.48 8.15 -3.17
C ASP A 83 -1.40 7.85 -1.99
N LEU A 84 -0.85 7.36 -0.87
CA LEU A 84 -1.60 7.23 0.38
C LEU A 84 -2.11 8.60 0.84
N ALA A 85 -1.27 9.65 0.85
CA ALA A 85 -1.66 10.99 1.27
C ALA A 85 -2.83 11.61 0.47
N LYS A 86 -3.13 11.10 -0.73
CA LYS A 86 -4.28 11.52 -1.54
C LYS A 86 -5.61 10.94 -1.05
N LEU A 87 -5.58 9.88 -0.24
CA LEU A 87 -6.79 9.32 0.36
C LEU A 87 -7.38 10.31 1.38
N LYS A 88 -8.70 10.52 1.29
CA LYS A 88 -9.44 11.44 2.14
C LYS A 88 -10.22 10.64 3.18
N PRO A 89 -9.72 10.46 4.41
CA PRO A 89 -10.48 9.73 5.44
C PRO A 89 -11.73 10.51 5.89
N ALA A 90 -12.77 9.80 6.32
CA ALA A 90 -13.86 10.38 7.10
C ALA A 90 -13.39 10.77 8.51
N ASP A 91 -14.09 11.71 9.15
CA ASP A 91 -13.69 12.30 10.44
C ASP A 91 -13.51 11.26 11.55
N ASP A 92 -14.29 10.17 11.51
CA ASP A 92 -14.29 9.09 12.51
C ASP A 92 -13.05 8.18 12.45
N VAL A 93 -12.31 8.19 11.32
CA VAL A 93 -11.08 7.40 11.11
C VAL A 93 -9.85 8.27 10.85
N LYS A 94 -10.04 9.59 10.75
CA LYS A 94 -8.99 10.54 10.39
C LYS A 94 -7.81 10.52 11.36
N ALA A 95 -8.06 10.34 12.66
CA ALA A 95 -6.98 10.34 13.65
C ALA A 95 -6.03 9.16 13.47
N GLU A 96 -6.57 7.95 13.27
CA GLU A 96 -5.80 6.74 12.99
C GLU A 96 -5.09 6.83 11.64
N TRP A 97 -5.76 7.38 10.63
CA TRP A 97 -5.16 7.62 9.32
C TRP A 97 -3.98 8.59 9.39
N ASP A 98 -4.17 9.75 10.02
CA ASP A 98 -3.14 10.77 10.16
C ASP A 98 -1.93 10.24 10.94
N GLN A 99 -2.15 9.33 11.89
CA GLN A 99 -1.07 8.67 12.62
C GLN A 99 -0.26 7.75 11.71
N LEU A 100 -0.91 6.88 10.94
CA LEU A 100 -0.25 6.03 9.94
C LEU A 100 0.52 6.86 8.90
N MET A 101 -0.06 7.97 8.45
CA MET A 101 0.58 8.86 7.49
C MET A 101 1.84 9.54 8.03
N LYS A 102 1.95 9.81 9.33
CA LYS A 102 3.20 10.33 9.91
C LYS A 102 4.34 9.35 9.73
N ASP A 103 4.10 8.05 9.95
CA ASP A 103 5.13 7.03 9.80
C ASP A 103 5.51 6.82 8.32
N PHE A 104 4.55 6.87 7.39
CA PHE A 104 4.87 6.87 5.94
C PHE A 104 5.70 8.09 5.51
N GLN A 105 5.36 9.29 5.99
CA GLN A 105 6.11 10.51 5.66
C GLN A 105 7.49 10.54 6.32
N ALA A 106 7.61 10.00 7.53
CA ALA A 106 8.89 9.79 8.18
C ALA A 106 9.75 8.78 7.40
N GLY A 107 9.18 7.68 6.92
CA GLY A 107 9.83 6.71 6.06
C GLY A 107 10.33 7.33 4.75
N LYS A 108 9.49 8.11 4.06
CA LYS A 108 9.87 8.88 2.86
C LYS A 108 11.07 9.81 3.14
N THR A 109 11.02 10.54 4.25
CA THR A 109 12.09 11.46 4.65
C THR A 109 13.39 10.72 4.94
N ALA A 110 13.31 9.59 5.65
CA ALA A 110 14.46 8.74 5.93
C ALA A 110 15.07 8.16 4.64
N ALA A 111 14.25 7.66 3.71
CA ALA A 111 14.73 7.11 2.43
C ALA A 111 15.51 8.15 1.60
N LEU A 112 14.98 9.37 1.50
CA LEU A 112 15.66 10.50 0.83
C LEU A 112 16.97 10.88 1.54
N ALA A 113 16.97 10.92 2.88
CA ALA A 113 18.15 11.23 3.65
C ALA A 113 19.24 10.16 3.53
N ALA A 114 18.86 8.87 3.53
CA ALA A 114 19.76 7.74 3.35
C ALA A 114 20.44 7.77 1.97
N GLN A 115 19.67 8.01 0.91
CA GLN A 115 20.21 8.17 -0.45
C GLN A 115 21.21 9.33 -0.50
N LYS A 116 20.84 10.50 0.03
CA LYS A 116 21.74 11.67 0.07
C LYS A 116 23.04 11.37 0.80
N ALA A 117 22.96 10.71 1.96
CA ALA A 117 24.13 10.34 2.76
C ALA A 117 25.04 9.37 2.01
N LEU A 118 24.49 8.34 1.36
CA LEU A 118 25.27 7.39 0.57
C LEU A 118 25.98 8.03 -0.63
N VAL A 119 25.28 8.88 -1.38
CA VAL A 119 25.88 9.63 -2.51
C VAL A 119 27.00 10.55 -2.02
N ALA A 120 26.85 11.15 -0.84
CA ALA A 120 27.87 11.99 -0.22
C ALA A 120 29.02 11.21 0.45
N ASN A 121 28.96 9.87 0.49
CA ASN A 121 29.84 9.02 1.30
C ASN A 121 29.86 9.39 2.80
N ASP A 122 28.75 9.90 3.32
CA ASP A 122 28.58 10.26 4.73
C ASP A 122 28.01 9.07 5.51
N GLU A 123 28.90 8.16 5.93
CA GLU A 123 28.51 6.94 6.64
C GLU A 123 27.86 7.23 7.99
N ALA A 124 28.29 8.29 8.69
CA ALA A 124 27.70 8.68 9.97
C ALA A 124 26.26 9.16 9.81
N ALA A 125 25.98 9.97 8.78
CA ALA A 125 24.62 10.39 8.46
C ALA A 125 23.77 9.20 8.01
N TYR A 126 24.31 8.29 7.21
CA TYR A 126 23.59 7.09 6.77
C TYR A 126 23.19 6.21 7.96
N THR A 127 24.12 5.87 8.85
CA THR A 127 23.85 5.06 10.05
C THR A 127 22.76 5.69 10.91
N LYS A 128 22.86 7.00 11.17
CA LYS A 128 21.87 7.73 11.97
C LYS A 128 20.46 7.67 11.36
N VAL A 129 20.36 7.72 10.03
CA VAL A 129 19.07 7.61 9.34
C VAL A 129 18.49 6.21 9.49
N ILE A 130 19.30 5.16 9.31
CA ILE A 130 18.86 3.78 9.44
C ILE A 130 18.41 3.46 10.87
N GLU A 131 19.14 3.90 11.90
CA GLU A 131 18.76 3.76 13.32
C GLU A 131 17.40 4.43 13.62
N GLY A 132 17.12 5.59 13.00
CA GLY A 132 15.81 6.22 13.12
C GLY A 132 14.70 5.44 12.40
N ALA A 133 15.04 4.82 11.27
CA ALA A 133 14.09 4.09 10.42
C ALA A 133 13.68 2.73 11.01
N THR A 134 14.53 2.05 11.78
CA THR A 134 14.21 0.75 12.41
C THR A 134 13.03 0.82 13.36
N GLU A 135 12.77 1.99 13.95
CA GLU A 135 11.62 2.20 14.84
C GLU A 135 10.32 2.49 14.08
N ILE A 136 10.39 2.90 12.80
CA ILE A 136 9.21 3.30 12.01
C ILE A 136 8.43 2.07 11.57
N ALA A 137 9.11 1.06 11.04
CA ALA A 137 8.46 -0.12 10.46
C ALA A 137 7.52 -0.88 11.42
N PRO A 138 7.92 -1.24 12.66
CA PRO A 138 7.00 -1.95 13.57
C PRO A 138 5.81 -1.10 14.03
N ARG A 139 5.97 0.23 14.10
CA ARG A 139 4.86 1.14 14.42
C ARG A 139 3.87 1.22 13.25
N ARG A 140 4.39 1.45 12.05
CA ARG A 140 3.60 1.44 10.81
C ARG A 140 2.84 0.12 10.66
N ASP A 141 3.46 -1.02 10.96
CA ASP A 141 2.81 -2.33 10.91
C ASP A 141 1.61 -2.45 11.84
N LYS A 142 1.82 -2.13 13.11
CA LYS A 142 0.76 -2.11 14.11
C LYS A 142 -0.39 -1.18 13.71
N GLU A 143 -0.08 0.03 13.24
CA GLU A 143 -1.06 1.04 12.84
C GLU A 143 -1.86 0.60 11.61
N ALA A 144 -1.18 0.02 10.61
CA ALA A 144 -1.79 -0.52 9.40
C ALA A 144 -2.74 -1.69 9.68
N ILE A 145 -2.33 -2.63 10.55
CA ILE A 145 -3.19 -3.74 11.01
C ILE A 145 -4.44 -3.20 11.73
N ALA A 146 -4.28 -2.21 12.63
CA ALA A 146 -5.41 -1.63 13.36
C ALA A 146 -6.40 -0.88 12.46
N LEU A 147 -5.92 -0.34 11.34
CA LEU A 147 -6.74 0.31 10.32
C LEU A 147 -7.47 -0.72 9.42
N GLY A 148 -6.95 -1.94 9.31
CA GLY A 148 -7.45 -2.99 8.42
C GLY A 148 -6.76 -3.02 7.06
N ALA A 149 -5.57 -2.44 6.95
CA ALA A 149 -4.73 -2.41 5.74
C ALA A 149 -3.39 -3.12 5.99
N PRO A 150 -3.38 -4.43 6.32
CA PRO A 150 -2.19 -5.13 6.81
C PRO A 150 -1.01 -5.09 5.83
N ASN A 151 -1.23 -4.96 4.52
CA ASN A 151 -0.15 -4.91 3.53
C ASN A 151 0.56 -3.54 3.49
N CYS A 152 0.03 -2.52 4.17
CA CYS A 152 0.73 -1.24 4.37
C CYS A 152 1.74 -1.28 5.51
N GLY A 153 1.62 -2.29 6.36
CA GLY A 153 2.46 -2.50 7.52
C GLY A 153 3.63 -3.42 7.25
N ALA A 154 3.32 -4.49 6.54
CA ALA A 154 4.17 -5.65 6.43
C ALA A 154 5.49 -5.32 5.72
N ASP A 155 6.59 -5.49 6.46
CA ASP A 155 7.93 -5.65 5.88
C ASP A 155 7.98 -7.00 5.16
N ASN A 156 7.32 -7.10 4.00
CA ASN A 156 7.32 -8.30 3.17
C ASN A 156 8.66 -8.54 2.45
N GLY A 157 9.71 -7.79 2.82
CA GLY A 157 11.09 -7.94 2.38
C GLY A 157 11.91 -8.99 3.16
N ALA A 158 11.27 -9.78 4.02
CA ALA A 158 11.88 -10.96 4.63
C ALA A 158 11.26 -12.24 4.04
N ALA A 159 11.82 -12.70 2.91
CA ALA A 159 11.73 -14.08 2.46
C ALA A 159 13.16 -14.63 2.33
#